data_AF-A0ABD4ZNT0-F1
#
_entry.id   AF-A0ABD4ZNT0-F1
#
_cell.length_a   1.000
_cell.length_b   1.000
_cell.length_c   1.000
_cell.angle_alpha   90.00
_cell.angle_beta   90.00
_cell.angle_gamma   90.00
#
_symmetry.space_group_name_H-M   'P 1'
#
loop_
_entity.id
_entity.type
_entity.pdbx_description
1 polymer ?
#
loop_
_entity_poly.entity_id
_entity_poly.type
_entity_poly.pdbx_seq_one_letter_code
_entity_poly.pdbx_strand_id
1 'polypeptide(L)'
;MDLKKREFEADTTISIPNKEKDFCRPSQPNDWYDVIATKYNLKRITLHEFRKTHVSLCAMANMNLEDIMYRVGHKDSKITRQVYNYFYPEREERSADQFAQFIEKVKYLF
;
A
#
# COMPACT_ATOMS: atom_id res chain seq x y z
N MET A 1 -31.26 19.60 4.00
CA MET A 1 -29.89 19.89 4.48
C MET A 1 -28.97 19.39 3.37
N ASP A 2 -28.83 20.22 2.34
CA ASP A 2 -28.17 19.86 1.09
C ASP A 2 -26.65 19.89 1.27
N LEU A 3 -26.05 18.71 1.18
CA LEU A 3 -24.61 18.55 1.05
C LEU A 3 -24.20 19.10 -0.32
N LYS A 4 -23.83 20.38 -0.37
CA LYS A 4 -23.10 20.96 -1.50
C LYS A 4 -21.87 20.09 -1.75
N LYS A 5 -21.87 19.39 -2.89
CA LYS A 5 -20.64 18.88 -3.49
C LYS A 5 -19.72 20.08 -3.65
N ARG A 6 -18.68 20.19 -2.81
CA ARG A 6 -17.55 21.06 -3.09
C ARG A 6 -16.90 20.50 -4.34
N GLU A 7 -17.12 21.17 -5.46
CA GLU A 7 -16.21 21.06 -6.59
C GLU A 7 -14.84 21.51 -6.07
N PHE A 8 -13.94 20.54 -5.90
CA PHE A 8 -12.55 20.81 -5.64
C PHE A 8 -11.98 21.27 -6.99
N GLU A 9 -11.92 22.58 -7.22
CA GLU A 9 -11.00 23.11 -8.22
C GLU A 9 -9.61 22.67 -7.77
N ALA A 10 -9.01 21.75 -8.54
CA ALA A 10 -7.67 21.27 -8.27
C ALA A 10 -6.71 22.43 -8.53
N ASP A 11 -6.40 23.19 -7.49
CA ASP A 11 -5.29 24.11 -7.46
C ASP A 11 -4.05 23.30 -7.88
N THR A 12 -3.51 23.60 -9.07
CA THR A 12 -2.36 22.93 -9.70
C THR A 12 -1.04 23.24 -8.98
N THR A 13 -1.10 23.55 -7.69
CA THR A 13 0.05 23.76 -6.83
C THR A 13 0.85 22.45 -6.71
N ILE A 14 2.07 22.46 -7.24
CA ILE A 14 3.02 21.35 -7.16
C ILE A 14 3.48 21.22 -5.70
N SER A 15 3.17 20.09 -5.05
CA SER A 15 3.53 19.85 -3.65
C SER A 15 5.01 19.52 -3.44
N ILE A 16 5.67 18.93 -4.44
CA ILE A 16 7.11 18.59 -4.42
C ILE A 16 7.80 19.20 -5.65
N PRO A 17 8.11 20.50 -5.61
CA PRO A 17 8.78 21.18 -6.71
C PRO A 17 10.29 20.91 -6.72
N ASN A 18 10.88 21.04 -7.90
CA ASN A 18 12.32 21.20 -8.06
C ASN A 18 12.75 22.62 -7.63
N LYS A 19 14.04 22.94 -7.73
CA LYS A 19 14.57 24.27 -7.35
C LYS A 19 13.97 25.43 -8.17
N GLU A 20 13.46 25.14 -9.35
CA GLU A 20 12.86 26.10 -10.29
C GLU A 20 11.32 26.17 -10.17
N LYS A 21 10.75 25.56 -9.11
CA LYS A 21 9.29 25.46 -8.89
C LYS A 21 8.53 24.63 -9.93
N ASP A 22 9.25 23.81 -10.69
CA ASP A 22 8.69 22.92 -11.71
C ASP A 22 8.73 21.44 -11.25
N PHE A 23 8.24 20.52 -12.06
CA PHE A 23 8.21 19.10 -11.75
C PHE A 23 9.60 18.52 -11.48
N CYS A 24 9.69 17.65 -10.47
CA CYS A 24 10.88 16.82 -10.25
C CYS A 24 10.98 15.74 -11.34
N ARG A 25 12.20 15.31 -11.66
CA ARG A 25 12.40 14.14 -12.54
C ARG A 25 11.87 12.88 -11.85
N PRO A 26 11.24 11.93 -12.57
CA PRO A 26 10.71 10.70 -11.95
C PRO A 26 11.76 9.84 -11.24
N SER A 27 13.02 9.87 -11.71
CA SER A 27 14.14 9.13 -11.09
C SER A 27 14.71 9.81 -9.85
N GLN A 28 14.45 11.10 -9.66
CA GLN A 28 15.07 11.94 -8.64
C GLN A 28 14.94 11.39 -7.21
N PRO A 29 13.82 10.77 -6.80
CA PRO A 29 13.75 10.18 -5.46
C PRO A 29 14.55 8.88 -5.31
N ASN A 30 14.86 8.15 -6.41
CA ASN A 30 15.83 7.05 -6.34
C ASN A 30 17.24 7.60 -6.15
N ASP A 31 17.59 8.69 -6.84
CA ASP A 31 18.89 9.34 -6.69
C ASP A 31 19.09 9.85 -5.26
N TRP A 32 18.06 10.45 -4.67
CA TRP A 32 18.07 10.85 -3.26
C TRP A 32 18.24 9.66 -2.32
N TYR A 33 17.55 8.56 -2.59
CA TYR A 33 17.68 7.35 -1.79
C TYR A 33 19.09 6.76 -1.88
N ASP A 34 19.71 6.75 -3.07
CA ASP A 34 21.07 6.26 -3.24
C ASP A 34 22.07 7.02 -2.37
N VAL A 35 21.96 8.35 -2.31
CA VAL A 35 22.79 9.19 -1.43
C VAL A 35 22.59 8.82 0.05
N ILE A 36 21.34 8.63 0.48
CA ILE A 36 21.02 8.26 1.87
C ILE A 36 21.55 6.85 2.18
N ALA A 37 21.34 5.90 1.27
CA ALA A 37 21.75 4.52 1.44
C ALA A 37 23.28 4.40 1.54
N THR A 38 24.02 5.10 0.70
CA THR A 38 25.49 5.15 0.79
C THR A 38 25.95 5.80 2.10
N LYS A 39 25.34 6.93 2.51
CA LYS A 39 25.71 7.64 3.73
C LYS A 39 25.56 6.79 5.00
N TYR A 40 24.52 5.97 5.06
CA TYR A 40 24.21 5.13 6.24
C TYR A 40 24.54 3.65 6.03
N ASN A 41 25.27 3.29 4.97
CA ASN A 41 25.64 1.93 4.61
C ASN A 41 24.44 0.95 4.58
N LEU A 42 23.32 1.41 4.03
CA LEU A 42 22.09 0.63 3.89
C LEU A 42 22.12 -0.20 2.61
N LYS A 43 21.45 -1.36 2.63
CA LYS A 43 21.20 -2.15 1.43
C LYS A 43 20.43 -1.31 0.42
N ARG A 44 20.97 -1.19 -0.79
CA ARG A 44 20.30 -0.47 -1.88
C ARG A 44 19.02 -1.21 -2.29
N ILE A 45 17.88 -0.53 -2.14
CA ILE A 45 16.58 -0.92 -2.69
C ILE A 45 16.03 0.20 -3.59
N THR A 46 15.03 -0.10 -4.42
CA THR A 46 14.40 0.91 -5.29
C THR A 46 13.12 1.44 -4.66
N LEU A 47 12.62 2.59 -5.13
CA LEU A 47 11.27 3.07 -4.77
C LEU A 47 10.16 2.08 -5.11
N HIS A 48 10.35 1.27 -6.16
CA HIS A 48 9.41 0.22 -6.49
C HIS A 48 9.39 -0.89 -5.43
N GLU A 49 10.54 -1.24 -4.86
CA GLU A 49 10.61 -2.18 -3.73
C GLU A 49 9.93 -1.59 -2.48
N PHE A 50 10.09 -0.29 -2.21
CA PHE A 50 9.33 0.37 -1.13
C PHE A 50 7.81 0.25 -1.32
N ARG A 51 7.33 0.36 -2.57
CA ARG A 51 5.90 0.17 -2.89
C ARG A 51 5.46 -1.27 -2.65
N LYS A 52 6.30 -2.27 -2.94
CA LYS A 52 6.01 -3.67 -2.58
C LYS A 52 5.96 -3.86 -1.07
N THR A 53 6.91 -3.28 -0.32
CA THR A 53 6.88 -3.29 1.14
C THR A 53 5.60 -2.68 1.71
N HIS A 54 5.11 -1.58 1.13
CA HIS A 54 3.82 -0.98 1.51
C HIS A 54 2.66 -1.97 1.34
N VAL A 55 2.58 -2.65 0.19
CA VAL A 55 1.57 -3.68 -0.08
C VAL A 55 1.67 -4.83 0.94
N SER A 56 2.88 -5.31 1.22
CA SER A 56 3.11 -6.36 2.21
C SER A 56 2.63 -5.95 3.60
N LEU A 57 2.93 -4.71 4.03
CA LEU A 57 2.48 -4.18 5.31
C LEU A 57 0.95 -4.08 5.40
N CYS A 58 0.28 -3.63 4.33
CA CYS A 58 -1.18 -3.61 4.31
C CYS A 58 -1.78 -5.01 4.35
N ALA A 59 -1.18 -5.98 3.66
CA ALA A 59 -1.62 -7.37 3.70
C ALA A 59 -1.45 -7.99 5.10
N MET A 60 -0.33 -7.71 5.79
CA MET A 60 -0.08 -8.12 7.18
C MET A 60 -1.04 -7.45 8.17
N ALA A 61 -1.44 -6.20 7.92
CA ALA A 61 -2.46 -5.47 8.67
C ALA A 61 -3.90 -5.97 8.40
N ASN A 62 -4.04 -7.13 7.77
CA ASN A 62 -5.31 -7.78 7.44
C ASN A 62 -6.25 -6.95 6.54
N MET A 63 -5.73 -6.00 5.77
CA MET A 63 -6.51 -5.24 4.80
C MET A 63 -6.98 -6.16 3.66
N ASN A 64 -8.17 -5.89 3.11
CA ASN A 64 -8.67 -6.65 1.97
C ASN A 64 -7.90 -6.25 0.68
N LEU A 65 -7.90 -7.13 -0.31
CA LEU A 65 -7.14 -6.94 -1.53
C LEU A 65 -7.60 -5.71 -2.33
N GLU A 66 -8.90 -5.45 -2.38
CA GLU A 66 -9.49 -4.33 -3.13
C GLU A 66 -9.06 -2.97 -2.56
N ASP A 67 -9.07 -2.81 -1.25
CA ASP A 67 -8.59 -1.61 -0.55
C ASP A 67 -7.10 -1.40 -0.79
N ILE A 68 -6.31 -2.48 -0.73
CA ILE A 68 -4.88 -2.41 -1.04
C ILE A 68 -4.68 -1.94 -2.48
N MET A 69 -5.42 -2.52 -3.44
CA MET A 69 -5.35 -2.14 -4.86
C MET A 69 -5.76 -0.70 -5.11
N TYR A 70 -6.82 -0.23 -4.44
CA TYR A 70 -7.27 1.16 -4.49
C TYR A 70 -6.19 2.11 -3.95
N ARG A 71 -5.59 1.79 -2.80
CA ARG A 71 -4.55 2.63 -2.16
C ARG A 71 -3.30 2.78 -3.02
N VAL A 72 -2.86 1.72 -3.68
CA VAL A 72 -1.69 1.80 -4.56
C VAL A 72 -2.05 2.34 -5.94
N GLY A 73 -3.33 2.28 -6.35
CA GLY A 73 -3.77 2.72 -7.68
C GLY A 73 -3.38 1.73 -8.79
N HIS A 74 -3.35 0.42 -8.48
CA HIS A 74 -3.11 -0.60 -9.49
C HIS A 74 -4.40 -0.93 -10.25
N LYS A 75 -4.39 -0.70 -11.57
CA LYS A 75 -5.41 -1.25 -12.48
C LYS A 75 -5.25 -2.77 -12.69
N ASP A 76 -4.01 -3.28 -12.58
CA ASP A 76 -3.68 -4.69 -12.73
C ASP A 76 -3.25 -5.31 -11.38
N SER A 77 -4.00 -6.32 -10.95
CA SER A 77 -3.84 -7.01 -9.67
C SER A 77 -2.59 -7.89 -9.58
N LYS A 78 -1.89 -8.18 -10.69
CA LYS A 78 -0.88 -9.25 -10.73
C LYS A 78 0.23 -9.15 -9.68
N ILE A 79 0.84 -7.96 -9.52
CA ILE A 79 1.92 -7.74 -8.54
C ILE A 79 1.36 -7.73 -7.11
N THR A 80 0.22 -7.06 -6.89
CA THR A 80 -0.43 -7.01 -5.57
C THR A 80 -0.80 -8.41 -5.11
N ARG A 81 -1.33 -9.23 -6.01
CA ARG A 81 -1.79 -10.59 -5.73
C ARG A 81 -0.63 -11.55 -5.49
N GLN A 82 0.49 -11.42 -6.20
CA GLN A 82 1.69 -12.20 -5.91
C GLN A 82 2.26 -11.90 -4.51
N VAL A 83 2.36 -10.62 -4.14
CA VAL A 83 2.79 -10.21 -2.80
C VAL A 83 1.79 -10.69 -1.75
N TYR A 84 0.50 -10.51 -2.01
CA TYR A 84 -0.57 -10.97 -1.12
C TYR A 84 -0.54 -12.49 -0.89
N ASN A 85 -0.36 -13.27 -1.96
CA ASN A 85 -0.31 -14.73 -1.90
C ASN A 85 0.92 -15.25 -1.14
N TYR A 86 2.05 -14.54 -1.17
CA TYR A 86 3.26 -14.93 -0.43
C TYR A 86 3.05 -14.92 1.08
N PHE A 87 2.28 -13.96 1.61
CA PHE A 87 1.94 -13.87 3.04
C PHE A 87 0.64 -14.61 3.41
N TYR A 88 0.01 -15.28 2.44
CA TYR A 88 -1.25 -15.99 2.61
C TYR A 88 -1.19 -17.34 3.35
N PRO A 89 -0.06 -18.10 3.39
CA PRO A 89 0.00 -19.34 4.16
C PRO A 89 -0.34 -19.13 5.64
N GLU A 90 0.15 -18.04 6.24
CA GLU A 90 -0.18 -17.64 7.60
C GLU A 90 -1.62 -17.13 7.75
N ARG A 91 -2.28 -16.73 6.65
CA ARG A 91 -3.70 -16.35 6.64
C ARG A 91 -4.61 -17.54 6.53
N GLU A 92 -4.25 -18.63 5.85
CA GLU A 92 -5.10 -19.83 5.80
C GLU A 92 -5.31 -20.41 7.20
N GLU A 93 -4.24 -20.54 7.98
CA GLU A 93 -4.31 -20.96 9.39
C GLU A 93 -5.16 -19.98 10.21
N ARG A 94 -4.89 -18.68 10.12
CA ARG A 94 -5.70 -17.65 10.81
C ARG A 94 -7.16 -17.62 10.36
N SER A 95 -7.46 -17.90 9.10
CA SER A 95 -8.83 -17.92 8.58
C SER A 95 -9.57 -19.15 9.06
N ALA A 96 -8.90 -20.30 9.15
CA ALA A 96 -9.46 -21.50 9.77
C ALA A 96 -9.77 -21.25 11.25
N ASP A 97 -8.85 -20.61 11.99
CA ASP A 97 -9.05 -20.22 13.38
C ASP A 97 -10.21 -19.23 13.55
N GLN A 98 -10.28 -18.19 12.72
CA GLN A 98 -11.37 -17.21 12.75
C GLN A 98 -12.73 -17.87 12.45
N PHE A 99 -12.77 -18.81 11.51
CA PHE A 99 -13.98 -19.56 11.21
C PHE A 99 -14.36 -20.51 12.34
N ALA A 100 -13.40 -21.23 12.93
CA ALA A 100 -13.64 -22.08 14.09
C ALA A 100 -14.20 -21.28 15.28
N GLN A 101 -13.60 -20.12 15.58
CA GLN A 101 -14.11 -19.20 16.60
C GLN A 101 -15.51 -18.68 16.29
N PHE A 102 -15.80 -18.36 15.03
CA PHE A 102 -17.14 -17.96 14.61
C PHE A 102 -18.15 -19.09 14.84
N ILE A 103 -17.84 -20.32 14.43
CA ILE A 103 -18.68 -21.50 14.62
C ILE A 103 -18.93 -21.76 16.11
N GLU A 104 -17.91 -21.69 16.97
CA GLU A 104 -18.09 -21.80 18.41
C GLU A 104 -19.02 -20.71 18.97
N LYS A 105 -18.86 -19.47 18.51
CA LYS A 105 -19.69 -18.34 18.96
C LYS A 105 -21.15 -18.48 18.54
N VAL A 106 -21.42 -19.01 17.34
CA VAL A 106 -22.78 -19.23 16.83
C VAL A 106 -23.36 -20.59 17.18
N LYS A 107 -22.61 -21.46 17.87
CA LYS A 107 -23.04 -22.80 18.29
C LYS A 107 -24.30 -22.81 19.15
N TYR A 108 -24.61 -21.70 19.82
CA TYR A 108 -25.79 -21.52 20.66
C TYR A 108 -26.88 -20.66 20.00
N LEU A 109 -26.67 -20.23 18.76
CA LEU A 109 -27.63 -19.47 17.96
C LEU A 109 -28.49 -20.38 17.06
N PHE A 110 -28.20 -21.67 17.06
CA PHE A 110 -28.97 -22.77 16.45
C PHE A 110 -29.06 -23.92 17.44
#